data_AF-A0A846X783-F1
#
_entry.id   AF-A0A846X783-F1
#
_cell.length_a   1.000
_cell.length_b   1.000
_cell.length_c   1.000
_cell.angle_alpha   90.00
_cell.angle_beta   90.00
_cell.angle_gamma   90.00
#
_symmetry.space_group_name_H-M   'P 1'
#
loop_
_entity.id
_entity.type
_entity.pdbx_description
1 polymer ?
#
loop_
_entity_poly.entity_id
_entity_poly.type
_entity_poly.pdbx_seq_one_letter_code
_entity_poly.pdbx_strand_id
1 'polypeptide(L)' 'MRYLTPDDVHNVAFAKPSIGRRGYNEDQVDSFIDDVEATLRDLYARLARYEGTAPAPQAPLPERPEDRGFRSF' A
#
# COMPACT_ATOMS: atom_id res chain seq x y z
N MET A 1 -14.70 -11.33 -4.64
CA MET A 1 -13.76 -11.57 -3.53
C MET A 1 -13.72 -10.33 -2.67
N ARG A 2 -13.82 -10.45 -1.34
CA ARG A 2 -13.67 -9.32 -0.41
C ARG A 2 -12.19 -9.18 -0.06
N TYR A 3 -11.64 -7.98 -0.24
CA TYR A 3 -10.25 -7.67 0.11
C TYR A 3 -10.13 -7.48 1.62
N LEU A 4 -8.99 -7.87 2.18
CA LEU A 4 -8.66 -7.72 3.59
C LEU A 4 -8.27 -6.27 3.88
N THR A 5 -9.01 -5.59 4.76
CA THR A 5 -8.71 -4.22 5.19
C THR A 5 -7.93 -4.21 6.51
N PRO A 6 -7.23 -3.10 6.86
CA PRO A 6 -6.59 -2.98 8.18
C PRO A 6 -7.57 -3.18 9.34
N ASP A 7 -8.79 -2.66 9.23
CA ASP A 7 -9.84 -2.85 10.24
C ASP A 7 -10.29 -4.31 10.37
N ASP A 8 -10.27 -5.08 9.28
CA ASP A 8 -10.57 -6.52 9.36
C ASP A 8 -9.49 -7.30 10.13
N VAL A 9 -8.23 -6.84 10.08
CA VAL A 9 -7.10 -7.42 10.82
C VAL A 9 -7.18 -7.06 12.30
N HIS A 10 -7.51 -5.81 12.61
CA HIS A 10 -7.63 -5.32 14.00
C HIS A 10 -8.76 -6.02 14.78
N ASN A 11 -9.86 -6.35 14.11
CA ASN A 11 -11.05 -6.93 14.74
C ASN A 11 -11.07 -8.47 14.74
N VAL A 12 -9.99 -9.14 14.32
CA VAL A 12 -9.97 -10.60 14.24
C VAL A 12 -9.85 -11.22 15.63
N ALA A 13 -10.67 -12.22 15.91
CA ALA A 13 -10.59 -13.01 17.13
C ALA A 13 -10.28 -14.47 16.78
N PHE A 14 -9.19 -15.02 17.34
CA PHE A 14 -8.82 -16.42 17.14
C PHE A 14 -9.47 -17.31 18.21
N ALA A 15 -10.02 -18.45 17.78
CA ALA A 15 -10.55 -19.46 18.70
C ALA A 15 -9.41 -20.22 19.39
N LYS A 16 -9.63 -20.62 20.65
CA LYS A 16 -8.69 -21.47 21.37
C LYS A 16 -8.50 -22.81 20.65
N PRO A 17 -7.26 -23.35 20.63
CA PRO A 17 -7.00 -24.65 20.03
C PRO A 17 -7.80 -25.76 20.75
N SER A 18 -8.20 -26.78 20.01
CA SER A 18 -8.89 -27.95 20.57
C SER A 18 -8.03 -28.64 21.63
N ILE A 19 -8.67 -29.25 22.64
CA ILE A 19 -7.98 -29.98 23.72
C ILE A 19 -6.93 -30.95 23.16
N GLY A 20 -5.70 -30.88 23.67
CA GLY A 20 -4.57 -31.71 23.25
C GLY A 20 -3.77 -31.17 22.04
N ARG A 21 -4.16 -30.03 21.45
CA ARG A 21 -3.39 -29.32 20.41
C ARG A 21 -2.64 -28.15 21.04
N ARG A 22 -1.39 -27.94 20.64
CA ARG A 22 -0.67 -26.70 20.94
C ARG A 22 -1.14 -25.63 19.97
N GLY A 23 -1.60 -24.50 20.49
CA GLY A 23 -1.84 -23.29 19.71
C GLY A 23 -0.57 -22.49 19.49
N TYR A 24 -0.70 -21.39 18.75
CA TYR A 24 0.34 -20.37 18.69
C TYR A 24 0.46 -19.63 20.02
N ASN A 25 1.63 -19.03 20.27
CA ASN A 25 1.81 -18.13 21.40
C ASN A 25 1.04 -16.84 21.14
N GLU A 26 0.18 -16.42 22.06
CA GLU A 26 -0.70 -15.25 21.92
C GLU A 26 0.12 -13.97 21.68
N ASP A 27 1.14 -13.70 22.51
CA ASP A 27 2.00 -12.52 22.36
C ASP A 27 2.70 -12.45 20.99
N GLN A 28 3.14 -13.60 20.46
CA GLN A 28 3.76 -13.69 19.14
C GLN A 28 2.75 -13.41 18.02
N VAL A 29 1.51 -13.91 18.17
CA VAL A 29 0.44 -13.68 17.20
C VAL A 29 0.03 -12.21 17.22
N ASP A 30 -0.13 -11.62 18.40
CA ASP A 30 -0.50 -10.21 18.56
C ASP A 30 0.55 -9.29 17.93
N SER A 31 1.84 -9.53 18.22
CA SER A 31 2.94 -8.77 17.60
C SER A 31 2.95 -8.87 16.07
N PHE A 32 2.63 -10.05 15.53
CA PHE A 32 2.55 -10.25 14.09
C PHE A 32 1.34 -9.54 13.47
N ILE A 33 0.20 -9.49 14.17
CA ILE A 33 -0.99 -8.76 13.73
C ILE A 33 -0.68 -7.27 13.63
N ASP A 34 0.03 -6.70 14.60
CA ASP A 34 0.45 -5.29 14.59
C ASP A 34 1.31 -4.97 13.35
N ASP A 35 2.27 -5.84 13.03
CA ASP A 35 3.14 -5.70 11.85
C ASP A 35 2.34 -5.77 10.52
N VAL A 36 1.39 -6.70 10.44
CA VAL A 36 0.49 -6.85 9.28
C VAL A 36 -0.41 -5.64 9.14
N GLU A 37 -0.99 -5.14 10.22
CA GLU A 37 -1.83 -3.95 10.22
C GLU A 37 -1.06 -2.73 9.72
N ALA A 38 0.15 -2.50 10.24
CA ALA A 38 1.03 -1.41 9.80
C ALA A 38 1.35 -1.51 8.30
N THR A 39 1.66 -2.72 7.83
CA THR A 39 1.96 -2.98 6.41
C THR A 39 0.75 -2.71 5.51
N LEU A 40 -0.44 -3.18 5.92
CA LEU A 40 -1.66 -2.95 5.15
C LEU A 40 -1.99 -1.45 5.09
N ARG A 41 -1.86 -0.72 6.20
CA ARG A 41 -2.07 0.74 6.20
C ARG A 41 -1.16 1.46 5.20
N ASP A 42 0.13 1.12 5.16
CA ASP A 42 1.07 1.70 4.19
C ASP A 42 0.73 1.31 2.75
N LEU A 43 0.36 0.05 2.49
CA LEU A 43 -0.06 -0.40 1.17
C LEU A 43 -1.29 0.37 0.67
N TYR A 44 -2.31 0.51 1.50
CA TYR A 44 -3.53 1.25 1.16
C TYR A 44 -3.24 2.75 0.96
N ALA A 45 -2.35 3.34 1.76
CA ALA A 45 -1.91 4.72 1.58
C ALA A 45 -1.17 4.92 0.24
N ARG A 46 -0.33 3.95 -0.17
CA ARG A 46 0.36 3.97 -1.46
C ARG A 46 -0.63 3.81 -2.62
N LEU A 47 -1.59 2.88 -2.52
CA LEU A 47 -2.65 2.70 -3.52
C LEU A 47 -3.48 3.97 -3.69
N ALA A 48 -3.89 4.62 -2.60
CA ALA A 48 -4.61 5.88 -2.66
C ALA A 48 -3.82 7.00 -3.38
N ARG A 49 -2.48 7.00 -3.32
CA ARG A 49 -1.64 7.93 -4.09
C ARG A 49 -1.70 7.63 -5.59
N TYR A 50 -1.77 6.37 -5.98
CA TYR A 50 -1.96 5.97 -7.38
C TYR A 50 -3.36 6.29 -7.89
N GLU A 51 -4.38 6.14 -7.03
CA GLU A 51 -5.78 6.42 -7.37
C GLU A 51 -6.10 7.92 -7.38
N GLY A 52 -5.41 8.73 -6.57
CA GLY A 52 -5.69 10.15 -6.36
C GLY A 52 -4.97 11.10 -7.33
N THR A 53 -3.67 10.93 -7.58
CA THR A 53 -2.90 11.70 -8.59
C THR A 53 -1.51 11.09 -8.72
N ALA A 54 -1.17 10.55 -9.89
CA ALA A 54 0.23 10.50 -10.31
C ALA A 54 0.33 11.24 -11.64
N PRO A 55 0.88 12.47 -11.71
CA PRO A 55 1.67 12.74 -12.90
C PRO A 55 2.77 11.68 -12.88
N ALA A 56 2.99 10.99 -14.00
CA ALA A 56 4.26 10.29 -14.20
C ALA A 56 5.39 11.24 -13.74
N PRO A 57 6.48 10.77 -13.13
CA PRO A 57 7.67 11.60 -13.04
C PRO A 57 7.97 12.05 -14.46
N GLN A 58 7.60 13.28 -14.79
CA GLN A 58 7.76 13.84 -16.11
C GLN A 58 9.28 13.92 -16.25
N ALA A 59 9.85 12.98 -17.00
CA ALA A 59 11.16 13.23 -17.58
C ALA A 59 11.04 14.60 -18.25
N PRO A 60 11.95 15.55 -17.97
CA PRO A 60 11.86 16.86 -18.60
C PRO A 60 11.73 16.61 -20.10
N LEU A 61 10.60 17.04 -20.65
CA LEU A 61 10.32 16.95 -22.08
C LEU A 61 11.55 17.57 -22.76
N PRO A 62 12.19 16.89 -23.74
CA PRO A 62 13.24 17.54 -24.49
C PRO A 62 12.63 18.82 -25.08
N GLU A 63 13.19 19.96 -24.68
CA GLU A 63 12.85 21.29 -25.19
C GLU A 63 12.70 21.20 -26.71
N ARG A 64 11.47 21.35 -27.19
CA ARG A 64 11.15 21.17 -28.60
C ARG A 64 11.90 22.27 -29.38
N PRO A 65 12.82 21.95 -30.29
CA PRO A 65 13.74 22.95 -30.85
C PRO A 65 13.11 23.86 -31.92
N GLU A 66 11.81 24.13 -31.87
CA GLU A 66 11.07 24.69 -33.01
C GLU A 66 10.46 26.08 -32.80
N ASP A 67 10.83 26.81 -31.73
CA ASP A 67 10.48 28.22 -31.59
C ASP A 67 11.61 29.21 -31.98
N ARG A 68 12.61 28.74 -32.74
CA ARG A 68 13.45 29.66 -33.53
C ARG A 68 12.75 29.93 -34.85
N GLY A 69 11.73 30.79 -34.73
CA GLY A 69 11.03 31.39 -35.84
C GLY A 69 11.99 31.86 -36.93
N PHE A 70 11.71 31.34 -38.11
CA PHE A 70 11.84 31.96 -39.43
C PHE A 70 12.03 33.49 -39.36
N ARG A 71 13.28 33.96 -39.24
CA ARG A 71 13.61 35.36 -39.52
C ARG A 71 14.00 35.44 -41.00
N SER A 72 13.05 35.87 -41.81
CA SER A 72 13.32 36.37 -43.16
C SER A 72 14.32 37.53 -43.08
N PHE A 73 15.47 37.39 -43.74
CA PHE A 73 16.25 38.48 -44.31
C PHE A 73 16.94 37.98 -45.57
#